data_AF-A0A521CX04-F1
#
_entry.id   AF-A0A521CX04-F1
#
_cell.length_a   1.000
_cell.length_b   1.000
_cell.length_c   1.000
_cell.angle_alpha   90.00
_cell.angle_beta   90.00
_cell.angle_gamma   90.00
#
_symmetry.space_group_name_H-M   'P 1'
#
loop_
_entity.id
_entity.type
_entity.pdbx_description
1 polymer ?
#
loop_
_entity_poly.entity_id
_entity_poly.type
_entity_poly.pdbx_seq_one_letter_code
_entity_poly.pdbx_strand_id
1 'polypeptide(L)' 'MTSSIKNYPTRVTTTFQGKRGQVVLDQIRTVDKSRLLKQLGTISGSAKEKVLSVLQEMFAP' A
#
# COMPACT_ATOMS: atom_id res chain seq x y z
N MET A 1 -6.08 1.40 1.95
CA MET A 1 -6.31 1.09 0.52
C MET A 1 -7.38 1.99 0.00
N THR A 2 -7.26 2.43 -1.24
CA THR A 2 -8.37 3.08 -1.95
C THR A 2 -8.92 2.11 -2.99
N SER A 3 -10.25 2.07 -3.10
CA SER A 3 -10.96 1.33 -4.16
C SER A 3 -10.94 2.11 -5.49
N SER A 4 -10.57 3.38 -5.48
CA SER A 4 -10.41 4.20 -6.67
C SER A 4 -9.07 3.91 -7.34
N ILE A 5 -9.14 3.21 -8.47
CA ILE A 5 -7.98 2.86 -9.28
C ILE A 5 -7.56 4.11 -10.06
N LYS A 6 -6.32 4.56 -9.85
CA LYS A 6 -5.68 5.61 -10.65
C LYS A 6 -4.32 5.11 -11.13
N ASN A 7 -3.95 5.50 -12.34
CA ASN A 7 -2.72 5.04 -12.98
C ASN A 7 -1.54 5.95 -12.59
N TYR A 8 -1.05 5.79 -11.36
CA TYR A 8 0.14 6.48 -10.88
C TYR A 8 1.27 5.48 -10.62
N PRO A 9 2.54 5.82 -10.93
CA PRO A 9 3.67 4.92 -10.75
C PRO A 9 3.89 4.54 -9.28
N THR A 10 3.50 5.42 -8.35
CA THR A 10 3.62 5.21 -6.90
C THR A 10 2.50 4.34 -6.30
N ARG A 11 1.55 3.84 -7.12
CA ARG A 11 0.41 3.04 -6.65
C ARG A 11 0.56 1.58 -7.00
N VAL A 12 0.59 0.73 -5.97
CA VAL A 12 0.69 -0.72 -6.13
C VAL A 12 -0.70 -1.36 -6.08
N THR A 13 -1.12 -1.93 -7.20
CA THR A 13 -2.38 -2.69 -7.27
C THR A 13 -2.25 -3.99 -6.47
N THR A 14 -3.21 -4.24 -5.58
CA THR A 14 -3.26 -5.45 -4.76
C THR A 14 -4.70 -5.93 -4.59
N THR A 15 -4.87 -7.24 -4.44
CA THR A 15 -6.15 -7.84 -4.05
C THR A 15 -6.07 -8.16 -2.57
N PHE A 16 -6.93 -7.52 -1.76
CA PHE A 16 -6.97 -7.71 -0.32
C PHE A 16 -8.39 -8.04 0.10
N GLN A 17 -8.56 -9.14 0.86
CA GLN A 17 -9.86 -9.66 1.27
C GLN A 17 -10.85 -9.80 0.09
N GLY A 18 -10.39 -10.31 -1.05
CA GLY A 18 -11.23 -10.53 -2.24
C GLY A 18 -11.60 -9.25 -3.01
N LYS A 19 -11.13 -8.07 -2.57
CA LYS A 19 -11.37 -6.80 -3.26
C LYS A 19 -10.09 -6.32 -3.94
N ARG A 20 -10.21 -5.91 -5.21
CA ARG A 20 -9.15 -5.21 -5.93
C ARG A 20 -9.07 -3.77 -5.40
N GLY A 21 -7.88 -3.34 -4.99
CA GLY A 21 -7.61 -1.99 -4.55
C GLY A 21 -6.17 -1.59 -4.83
N GLN A 22 -5.82 -0.36 -4.46
CA GLN A 22 -4.45 0.13 -4.58
C GLN A 22 -3.88 0.53 -3.22
N VAL A 23 -2.61 0.18 -3.01
CA VAL A 23 -1.75 0.74 -1.97
C VAL A 23 -1.20 2.06 -2.51
N VAL A 24 -1.43 3.13 -1.76
CA VAL A 24 -1.09 4.50 -2.13
C VAL A 24 0.17 4.88 -1.35
N LEU A 25 1.33 4.77 -1.98
CA LEU A 25 2.63 4.98 -1.31
C LEU A 25 2.98 6.48 -1.20
N ASP A 26 2.35 7.33 -1.99
CA ASP A 26 2.45 8.78 -1.92
C ASP A 26 1.75 9.41 -0.70
N GLN A 27 0.89 8.64 0.00
CA GLN A 27 0.14 9.12 1.16
C GLN A 27 0.65 8.56 2.49
N ILE A 28 1.97 8.34 2.59
CA ILE A 28 2.59 7.92 3.84
C ILE A 28 2.40 9.01 4.89
N ARG A 29 1.90 8.61 6.07
CA ARG A 29 1.73 9.48 7.23
C ARG A 29 2.03 8.72 8.51
N THR A 30 2.50 9.43 9.52
CA THR A 30 2.63 8.90 10.88
C THR A 30 1.26 8.81 11.55
N VAL A 31 0.99 7.69 12.22
CA VAL A 31 -0.25 7.49 13.00
C VAL A 31 0.11 6.98 14.39
N ASP A 32 -0.61 7.46 15.40
CA ASP A 32 -0.47 6.97 16.77
C ASP A 32 -1.02 5.55 16.94
N LYS A 33 -0.40 4.74 17.82
CA LYS A 33 -0.78 3.34 18.05
C LYS A 33 -2.20 3.20 18.58
N SER A 34 -2.71 4.15 19.37
CA SER A 34 -4.09 4.14 19.88
C SER A 34 -5.13 4.22 18.77
N ARG A 35 -4.77 4.78 17.60
CA ARG A 35 -5.66 4.89 16.43
C ARG A 35 -5.76 3.58 15.65
N LEU A 36 -4.91 2.59 15.94
CA LEU A 36 -4.93 1.27 15.31
C LEU A 36 -5.83 0.33 16.11
N LEU A 37 -7.11 0.28 15.73
CA LEU A 37 -8.14 -0.50 16.45
C LEU A 37 -8.09 -2.01 16.18
N LYS A 38 -7.80 -2.42 14.95
CA LYS A 38 -7.85 -3.82 14.52
C LYS A 38 -6.88 -4.11 13.39
N GLN A 39 -6.19 -5.26 13.47
CA GLN A 39 -5.44 -5.81 12.36
C GLN A 39 -6.40 -6.47 11.36
N LEU A 40 -6.46 -5.94 10.14
CA LEU A 40 -7.34 -6.46 9.08
C LEU A 40 -6.73 -7.65 8.32
N GLY A 41 -5.42 -7.88 8.45
CA GLY A 41 -4.70 -8.95 7.77
C GLY A 41 -3.38 -8.48 7.18
N THR A 42 -2.82 -9.30 6.30
CA THR A 42 -1.51 -9.09 5.67
C THR A 42 -1.66 -9.11 4.16
N ILE A 43 -0.94 -8.22 3.47
CA ILE A 43 -0.87 -8.23 2.00
C ILE A 43 -0.05 -9.43 1.48
N SER A 44 -0.30 -9.86 0.24
CA SER A 44 0.42 -10.98 -0.38
C SER A 44 1.93 -10.71 -0.49
N GLY A 45 2.74 -11.77 -0.52
CA GLY A 45 4.20 -11.65 -0.68
C GLY A 45 4.59 -10.83 -1.92
N SER A 46 3.96 -11.12 -3.06
CA SER A 46 4.14 -10.37 -4.30
C SER A 46 3.77 -8.88 -4.19
N ALA A 47 2.77 -8.54 -3.37
CA ALA A 47 2.42 -7.14 -3.13
C ALA A 47 3.44 -6.45 -2.22
N LYS A 48 4.02 -7.17 -1.24
CA LYS A 48 5.10 -6.64 -0.39
C LYS A 48 6.33 -6.29 -1.20
N GLU A 49 6.78 -7.19 -2.07
CA GLU A 49 7.94 -6.97 -2.94
C GLU A 49 7.74 -5.75 -3.85
N LYS A 50 6.57 -5.65 -4.50
CA LYS A 50 6.23 -4.48 -5.32
C LYS A 50 6.21 -3.18 -4.52
N VAL A 51 5.63 -3.20 -3.32
CA VAL A 51 5.61 -2.02 -2.44
C VAL A 51 7.02 -1.60 -2.08
N LEU A 52 7.90 -2.53 -1.71
CA LEU A 52 9.29 -2.22 -1.38
C LEU A 52 10.08 -1.70 -2.59
N SER A 53 9.89 -2.30 -3.77
CA SER A 53 10.53 -1.83 -5.01
C SER A 53 10.14 -0.39 -5.33
N VAL A 54 8.84 -0.06 -5.28
CA VAL A 54 8.37 1.30 -5.57
C VAL A 54 8.82 2.28 -4.49
N LEU A 55 8.88 1.88 -3.22
CA LEU A 55 9.45 2.72 -2.17
C LEU A 55 10.94 2.99 -2.43
N GLN A 56 11.71 1.98 -2.84
CA GLN A 56 13.11 2.17 -3.22
C GLN A 56 13.24 3.14 -4.40
N GLU A 57 12.44 3.00 -5.45
CA GLU A 57 12.41 3.93 -6.58
C GLU A 57 12.02 5.36 -6.17
N MET A 58 11.08 5.53 -5.24
CA MET A 58 10.65 6.84 -4.76
C MET A 58 11.72 7.58 -3.96
N PHE A 59 12.61 6.85 -3.27
CA PHE A 59 13.66 7.41 -2.43
C PHE A 59 15.07 7.17 -2.99
N ALA A 60 15.18 6.65 -4.21
CA ALA A 60 16.45 6.51 -4.90
C ALA A 60 17.04 7.91 -5.20
N PRO A 61 18.36 8.08 -5.06
CA PRO A 61 19.05 9.35 -5.30
C PRO A 61 19.03 9.79 -6.76
#